data_AF-A0A062BRD6-F1
#
_entry.id   AF-A0A062BRD6-F1
#
_cell.length_a   1.000
_cell.length_b   1.000
_cell.length_c   1.000
_cell.angle_alpha   90.00
_cell.angle_beta   90.00
_cell.angle_gamma   90.00
#
_symmetry.space_group_name_H-M   'P 1'
#
loop_
_entity.id
_entity.type
_entity.pdbx_description
1 polymer ?
#
loop_
_entity_poly.entity_id
_entity_poly.type
_entity_poly.pdbx_seq_one_letter_code
_entity_poly.pdbx_strand_id
1 'polypeptide(L)'
;MKPQIIRQIESKKFNREFSTYPTLELLKQTCKKLNITNSMLYKQTYKEFGLPAHPERIYEDWISYKDFFDIVDFVSYTELKKLITPKNLKNANEYKKYVVKQNDSSLPLDPQGVYQNEWENWYKFLGKVEPFKPDFISREYEAWAIKIKEFMTRARGGGSKETHLCRFVRLYIETFDKSKSPHSFLIQEKFDVKPFRDLLENFNSDVLKRSIIKAVNEFLDYIIDNDLTIEDEDTGEIVRVDNARNPFSLLLNQQNLSSSFIRSETTKPCLQYHFVKKAQEWILPNKAKCFQDLEHLHKFDADWIKVNFDQLDLHDPDCVYRIIDDQAYLWCPTDWIHTYALTKVPLRGRQIAYNDSGEADEYIAELDLQNKIIWKKNDSIFAGLTKQQSFIKKMPDNQIGMFTTTNKTNKNGQGYTIPWMSEDLAYWLVKLRKWQQKYNPISYPSTWLDCQRTNLNELQRKAKGLNCFLFRRFNDFEPATVGNALTPRLAATDMC
;
A
#
# COMPACT_ATOMS: atom_id res chain seq x y z
N MET A 1 53.39 20.28 -43.49
CA MET A 1 52.63 20.09 -42.23
C MET A 1 52.38 21.44 -41.58
N LYS A 2 51.18 21.70 -41.05
CA LYS A 2 50.86 22.98 -40.39
C LYS A 2 51.72 23.15 -39.10
N PRO A 3 52.20 24.36 -38.75
CA PRO A 3 53.04 24.61 -37.56
C PRO A 3 52.44 24.12 -36.23
N GLN A 4 51.11 24.08 -36.13
CA GLN A 4 50.38 23.55 -34.97
C GLN A 4 50.54 22.03 -34.78
N ILE A 5 50.65 21.28 -35.88
CA ILE A 5 50.83 19.81 -35.84
C ILE A 5 52.23 19.48 -35.35
N ILE A 6 53.24 20.23 -35.79
CA ILE A 6 54.63 20.08 -35.35
C ILE A 6 54.76 20.39 -33.85
N ARG A 7 54.15 21.49 -33.36
CA ARG A 7 54.07 21.81 -31.92
C ARG A 7 53.35 20.74 -31.08
N GLN A 8 52.29 20.11 -31.61
CA GLN A 8 51.61 19.02 -30.91
C GLN A 8 52.47 17.75 -30.85
N ILE A 9 53.19 17.42 -31.93
CA ILE A 9 54.08 16.27 -31.98
C ILE A 9 55.28 16.48 -31.03
N GLU A 10 55.89 17.66 -31.04
CA GLU A 10 57.01 18.01 -30.14
C GLU A 10 56.58 18.04 -28.67
N SER A 11 55.39 18.56 -28.35
CA SER A 11 54.89 18.57 -26.96
C SER A 11 54.49 17.19 -26.44
N LYS A 12 53.96 16.30 -27.30
CA LYS A 12 53.74 14.89 -26.95
C LYS A 12 55.04 14.14 -26.69
N LYS A 13 56.05 14.33 -27.55
CA LYS A 13 57.38 13.72 -27.39
C LYS A 13 58.07 14.19 -26.11
N PHE A 14 58.04 15.50 -25.85
CA PHE A 14 58.60 16.11 -24.65
C PHE A 14 57.91 15.60 -23.37
N ASN A 15 56.57 15.55 -23.35
CA ASN A 15 55.84 15.03 -22.20
C ASN A 15 56.08 13.52 -21.96
N ARG A 16 56.42 12.75 -22.99
CA ARG A 16 56.70 11.30 -22.86
C ARG A 16 58.11 11.03 -22.34
N GLU A 17 59.11 11.83 -22.74
CA GLU A 17 60.51 11.71 -22.30
C GLU A 17 60.73 12.18 -20.85
N PHE A 18 59.91 13.10 -20.33
CA PHE A 18 60.03 13.64 -18.96
C PHE A 18 58.88 13.24 -18.01
N SER A 19 57.96 12.40 -18.45
CA SER A 19 56.90 11.85 -17.58
C SER A 19 57.44 10.74 -16.70
N THR A 20 57.07 10.76 -15.41
CA THR A 20 57.30 9.67 -14.45
C THR A 20 56.72 8.32 -14.91
N TYR A 21 55.80 8.35 -15.88
CA TYR A 21 55.13 7.20 -16.47
C TYR A 21 55.29 7.22 -18.00
N PRO A 22 56.43 6.74 -18.55
CA PRO A 22 56.75 6.80 -19.99
C PRO A 22 55.83 5.98 -20.91
N THR A 23 55.13 4.97 -20.38
CA THR A 23 54.20 4.13 -21.14
C THR A 23 52.82 4.04 -20.48
N LEU A 24 51.77 3.89 -21.29
CA LEU A 24 50.40 3.71 -20.81
C LEU A 24 50.27 2.44 -19.95
N GLU A 25 50.98 1.38 -20.34
CA GLU A 25 51.08 0.11 -19.61
C GLU A 25 51.59 0.31 -18.17
N LEU A 26 52.66 1.09 -18.00
CA LEU A 26 53.25 1.37 -16.69
C LEU A 26 52.31 2.20 -15.82
N LEU A 27 51.57 3.15 -16.42
CA LEU A 27 50.52 3.89 -15.73
C LEU A 27 49.37 2.96 -15.30
N LYS A 28 48.90 2.07 -16.19
CA LYS A 28 47.88 1.04 -15.86
C LYS A 28 48.33 0.18 -14.68
N GLN A 29 49.55 -0.35 -14.71
CA GLN A 29 50.10 -1.19 -13.64
C GLN A 29 50.21 -0.45 -12.30
N THR A 30 50.61 0.83 -12.35
CA THR A 30 50.71 1.66 -11.14
C THR A 30 49.34 1.94 -10.55
N CYS A 31 48.34 2.29 -11.37
CA CYS A 31 46.96 2.45 -10.91
C CYS A 31 46.40 1.16 -10.30
N LYS A 32 46.68 -0.01 -10.89
CA LYS A 32 46.30 -1.32 -10.33
C LYS A 32 46.94 -1.55 -8.96
N LYS A 33 48.23 -1.24 -8.77
CA LYS A 33 48.92 -1.35 -7.47
C LYS A 33 48.36 -0.41 -6.40
N LEU A 34 47.89 0.76 -6.81
CA LEU A 34 47.31 1.79 -5.94
C LEU A 34 45.80 1.60 -5.70
N ASN A 35 45.20 0.50 -6.19
CA ASN A 35 43.75 0.27 -6.15
C ASN A 35 42.89 1.40 -6.75
N ILE A 36 43.42 2.12 -7.74
CA ILE A 36 42.67 3.12 -8.50
C ILE A 36 41.97 2.38 -9.64
N THR A 37 40.64 2.23 -9.52
CA THR A 37 39.84 1.37 -10.40
C THR A 37 38.90 2.11 -11.34
N ASN A 38 38.78 3.43 -11.21
CA ASN A 38 37.91 4.23 -12.06
C ASN A 38 38.40 5.69 -12.18
N SER A 39 37.78 6.43 -13.10
CA SER A 39 38.16 7.81 -13.41
C SER A 39 37.90 8.81 -12.27
N MET A 40 36.93 8.56 -11.38
CA MET A 40 36.66 9.41 -10.23
C MET A 40 37.81 9.32 -9.22
N LEU A 41 38.19 8.09 -8.84
CA LEU A 41 39.33 7.84 -7.96
C LEU A 41 40.62 8.40 -8.56
N TYR A 42 40.83 8.23 -9.87
CA TYR A 42 41.99 8.78 -10.56
C TYR A 42 42.06 10.31 -10.43
N LYS A 43 40.95 11.01 -10.71
CA LYS A 43 40.89 12.48 -10.62
C LYS A 43 41.06 13.01 -9.19
N GLN A 44 40.69 12.24 -8.18
CA GLN A 44 40.88 12.64 -6.78
C GLN A 44 42.33 12.45 -6.33
N THR A 45 42.99 11.39 -6.79
CA THR A 45 44.27 10.93 -6.25
C THR A 45 45.48 11.24 -7.14
N TYR A 46 45.28 11.73 -8.39
CA TYR A 46 46.39 11.93 -9.32
C TYR A 46 47.49 12.86 -8.79
N LYS A 47 47.13 13.92 -8.06
CA LYS A 47 48.13 14.84 -7.48
C LYS A 47 48.95 14.20 -6.38
N GLU A 48 48.31 13.35 -5.56
CA GLU A 48 48.92 12.70 -4.42
C GLU A 48 49.97 11.67 -4.86
N PHE A 49 49.67 10.91 -5.92
CA PHE A 49 50.55 9.88 -6.46
C PHE A 49 51.38 10.34 -7.66
N GLY A 50 51.39 11.63 -7.96
CA GLY A 50 52.11 12.20 -9.11
C GLY A 50 51.68 11.64 -10.47
N LEU A 51 50.45 11.15 -10.58
CA LEU A 51 49.89 10.60 -11.82
C LEU A 51 49.58 11.74 -12.81
N PRO A 52 49.65 11.50 -14.12
CA PRO A 52 49.36 12.54 -15.10
C PRO A 52 47.91 13.03 -15.04
N ALA A 53 47.71 14.36 -14.97
CA ALA A 53 46.37 14.94 -14.89
C ALA A 53 45.50 14.69 -16.15
N HIS A 54 46.15 14.60 -17.31
CA HIS A 54 45.52 14.44 -18.63
C HIS A 54 46.23 13.35 -19.44
N PRO A 55 46.02 12.06 -19.11
CA PRO A 55 46.64 10.94 -19.83
C PRO A 55 46.37 10.98 -21.35
N GLU A 56 45.19 11.46 -21.74
CA GLU A 56 44.75 11.58 -23.13
C GLU A 56 45.63 12.53 -23.98
N ARG A 57 46.42 13.39 -23.34
CA ARG A 57 47.35 14.31 -24.01
C ARG A 57 48.76 13.76 -24.14
N ILE A 58 49.09 12.71 -23.39
CA ILE A 58 50.45 12.17 -23.24
C ILE A 58 50.61 10.89 -24.03
N TYR A 59 49.61 10.01 -24.00
CA TYR A 59 49.65 8.69 -24.64
C TYR A 59 48.88 8.71 -25.97
N GLU A 60 49.53 8.32 -27.06
CA GLU A 60 48.91 8.25 -28.39
C GLU A 60 47.93 7.09 -28.53
N ASP A 61 48.14 6.03 -27.76
CA ASP A 61 47.32 4.83 -27.62
C ASP A 61 46.17 4.98 -26.61
N TRP A 62 45.93 6.19 -26.08
CA TRP A 62 44.81 6.44 -25.17
C TRP A 62 43.46 6.38 -25.90
N ILE A 63 42.57 5.49 -25.46
CA ILE A 63 41.21 5.37 -26.00
C ILE A 63 40.20 6.08 -25.09
N SER A 64 40.06 5.61 -23.85
CA SER A 64 39.16 6.21 -22.86
C SER A 64 39.53 5.74 -21.45
N TYR A 65 38.97 6.37 -20.42
CA TYR A 65 39.10 5.86 -19.05
C TYR A 65 38.47 4.48 -18.85
N LYS A 66 37.43 4.12 -19.63
CA LYS A 66 36.81 2.79 -19.56
C LYS A 66 37.79 1.71 -20.02
N ASP A 67 38.39 1.93 -21.19
CA ASP A 67 39.43 1.07 -21.74
C ASP A 67 40.68 1.05 -20.84
N PHE A 68 41.03 2.20 -20.26
CA PHE A 68 42.19 2.31 -19.39
C PHE A 68 42.07 1.44 -18.12
N PHE A 69 40.89 1.39 -17.52
CA PHE A 69 40.61 0.62 -16.30
C PHE A 69 40.00 -0.75 -16.57
N ASP A 70 40.00 -1.22 -17.82
CA ASP A 70 39.40 -2.49 -18.23
C ASP A 70 37.92 -2.63 -17.74
N ILE A 71 37.17 -1.52 -17.75
CA ILE A 71 35.77 -1.48 -17.27
C ILE A 71 34.87 -2.12 -18.33
N VAL A 72 34.24 -3.23 -17.96
CA VAL A 72 33.31 -3.98 -18.80
C VAL A 72 32.08 -3.13 -19.11
N ASP A 73 31.71 -3.02 -20.40
CA ASP A 73 30.46 -2.38 -20.80
C ASP A 73 29.26 -3.26 -20.43
N PHE A 74 28.14 -2.60 -20.14
CA PHE A 74 26.91 -3.33 -19.86
C PHE A 74 26.41 -4.05 -21.12
N VAL A 75 25.85 -5.24 -20.94
CA VAL A 75 25.14 -5.95 -22.01
C VAL A 75 24.03 -5.06 -22.59
N SER A 76 23.66 -5.27 -23.85
CA SER A 76 22.57 -4.48 -24.42
C SER A 76 21.25 -4.77 -23.71
N TYR A 77 20.30 -3.82 -23.77
CA TYR A 77 18.98 -3.99 -23.14
C TYR A 77 18.26 -5.24 -23.64
N THR A 78 18.37 -5.53 -24.94
CA THR A 78 17.73 -6.70 -25.56
C THR A 78 18.34 -8.03 -25.11
N GLU A 79 19.67 -8.10 -25.00
CA GLU A 79 20.38 -9.28 -24.50
C GLU A 79 20.08 -9.51 -23.02
N LEU A 80 20.06 -8.44 -22.22
CA LEU A 80 19.71 -8.51 -20.81
C LEU A 80 18.30 -9.06 -20.62
N LYS A 81 17.32 -8.58 -21.39
CA LYS A 81 15.95 -9.10 -21.34
C LYS A 81 15.88 -10.58 -21.70
N LYS A 82 16.60 -11.02 -22.73
CA LYS A 82 16.68 -12.44 -23.11
C LYS A 82 17.30 -13.28 -22.00
N LEU A 83 18.31 -12.77 -21.31
CA LEU A 83 19.01 -13.46 -20.23
C LEU A 83 18.12 -13.62 -18.98
N ILE A 84 17.33 -12.60 -18.62
CA ILE A 84 16.50 -12.62 -17.41
C ILE A 84 15.11 -13.23 -17.58
N THR A 85 14.57 -13.27 -18.81
CA THR A 85 13.22 -13.80 -19.07
C THR A 85 13.06 -15.26 -18.58
N PRO A 86 14.00 -16.18 -18.84
CA PRO A 86 13.92 -17.56 -18.32
C PRO A 86 14.00 -17.65 -16.80
N LYS A 87 14.52 -16.62 -16.11
CA LYS A 87 14.66 -16.61 -14.64
C LYS A 87 13.37 -16.28 -13.92
N ASN A 88 12.34 -15.80 -14.64
CA ASN A 88 11.00 -15.54 -14.13
C ASN A 88 10.96 -14.64 -12.87
N LEU A 89 11.87 -13.67 -12.77
CA LEU A 89 12.01 -12.75 -11.64
C LEU A 89 10.72 -11.93 -11.46
N LYS A 90 10.30 -11.72 -10.20
CA LYS A 90 8.99 -11.10 -9.90
C LYS A 90 9.04 -9.59 -9.79
N ASN A 91 10.14 -9.02 -9.35
CA ASN A 91 10.26 -7.59 -9.03
C ASN A 91 11.71 -7.10 -9.05
N ALA A 92 11.89 -5.78 -8.89
CA ALA A 92 13.19 -5.13 -8.86
C ALA A 92 14.15 -5.69 -7.80
N ASN A 93 13.64 -6.05 -6.62
CA ASN A 93 14.47 -6.60 -5.54
C ASN A 93 15.04 -7.97 -5.90
N GLU A 94 14.25 -8.84 -6.54
CA GLU A 94 14.74 -10.14 -7.02
C GLU A 94 15.77 -9.97 -8.13
N TYR A 95 15.58 -9.00 -9.04
CA TYR A 95 16.58 -8.67 -10.06
C TYR A 95 17.90 -8.21 -9.44
N LYS A 96 17.86 -7.26 -8.50
CA LYS A 96 19.06 -6.78 -7.82
C LYS A 96 19.79 -7.91 -7.09
N LYS A 97 19.06 -8.77 -6.38
CA LYS A 97 19.64 -9.96 -5.74
C LYS A 97 20.26 -10.94 -6.75
N TYR A 98 19.62 -11.12 -7.92
CA TYR A 98 20.15 -11.95 -8.99
C TYR A 98 21.47 -11.41 -9.52
N VAL A 99 21.55 -10.11 -9.84
CA VAL A 99 22.77 -9.46 -10.33
C VAL A 99 23.91 -9.56 -9.32
N VAL A 100 23.65 -9.24 -8.04
CA VAL A 100 24.65 -9.39 -6.96
C VAL A 100 25.14 -10.84 -6.85
N LYS A 101 24.25 -11.83 -7.01
CA LYS A 101 24.62 -13.25 -6.97
C LYS A 101 25.43 -13.71 -8.18
N GLN A 102 25.19 -13.15 -9.37
CA GLN A 102 25.99 -13.49 -10.56
C GLN A 102 27.41 -12.95 -10.46
N ASN A 103 27.60 -11.84 -9.73
CA ASN A 103 28.89 -11.14 -9.64
C ASN A 103 29.49 -10.82 -11.03
N ASP A 104 28.61 -10.54 -11.98
CA ASP A 104 28.95 -10.21 -13.37
C ASP A 104 28.86 -8.69 -13.55
N SER A 105 30.02 -8.06 -13.82
CA SER A 105 30.12 -6.61 -13.98
C SER A 105 29.44 -6.09 -15.25
N SER A 106 29.11 -6.98 -16.20
CA SER A 106 28.35 -6.62 -17.41
C SER A 106 26.84 -6.47 -17.15
N LEU A 107 26.35 -6.87 -15.98
CA LEU A 107 24.94 -6.76 -15.60
C LEU A 107 24.72 -5.51 -14.72
N PRO A 108 23.86 -4.56 -15.15
CA PRO A 108 23.65 -3.33 -14.38
C PRO A 108 22.76 -3.56 -13.16
N LEU A 109 23.16 -3.07 -11.98
CA LEU A 109 22.30 -3.06 -10.79
C LEU A 109 21.10 -2.12 -10.93
N ASP A 110 21.26 -1.06 -11.72
CA ASP A 110 20.24 -0.07 -12.04
C ASP A 110 20.00 0.01 -13.56
N PRO A 111 19.25 -0.94 -14.15
CA PRO A 111 18.96 -0.93 -15.57
C PRO A 111 18.12 0.29 -15.99
N GLN A 112 17.35 0.90 -15.08
CA GLN A 112 16.60 2.12 -15.36
C GLN A 112 17.53 3.30 -15.65
N GLY A 113 18.57 3.48 -14.84
CA GLY A 113 19.58 4.52 -15.05
C GLY A 113 20.48 4.27 -16.26
N VAL A 114 20.73 3.00 -16.60
CA VAL A 114 21.60 2.61 -17.73
C VAL A 114 20.88 2.69 -19.08
N TYR A 115 19.64 2.21 -19.17
CA TYR A 115 18.90 2.11 -20.43
C TYR A 115 17.79 3.17 -20.55
N GLN A 116 18.04 4.41 -20.13
CA GLN A 116 17.03 5.47 -20.01
C GLN A 116 16.15 5.66 -21.25
N ASN A 117 16.72 5.50 -22.45
CA ASN A 117 16.02 5.68 -23.72
C ASN A 117 15.10 4.51 -24.08
N GLU A 118 15.39 3.31 -23.60
CA GLU A 118 14.63 2.07 -23.87
C GLU A 118 13.79 1.62 -22.65
N TRP A 119 14.02 2.26 -21.51
CA TRP A 119 13.40 1.90 -20.24
C TRP A 119 11.98 2.45 -20.16
N GLU A 120 11.03 1.54 -20.02
CA GLU A 120 9.63 1.89 -19.82
C GLU A 120 9.25 1.75 -18.35
N ASN A 121 9.27 0.51 -17.86
CA ASN A 121 9.03 0.18 -16.45
C ASN A 121 9.50 -1.24 -16.13
N TRP A 122 9.54 -1.55 -14.83
CA TRP A 122 9.94 -2.88 -14.33
C TRP A 122 9.08 -4.02 -14.86
N TYR A 123 7.78 -3.82 -15.08
CA TYR A 123 6.89 -4.88 -15.56
C TYR A 123 7.24 -5.27 -17.00
N LYS A 124 7.38 -4.29 -17.91
CA LYS A 124 7.80 -4.53 -19.30
C LYS A 124 9.22 -5.08 -19.39
N PHE A 125 10.12 -4.61 -18.52
CA PHE A 125 11.48 -5.13 -18.45
C PHE A 125 11.52 -6.63 -18.04
N LEU A 126 10.73 -7.01 -17.04
CA LEU A 126 10.67 -8.37 -16.49
C LEU A 126 9.67 -9.30 -17.23
N GLY A 127 9.01 -8.82 -18.29
CA GLY A 127 8.00 -9.59 -19.03
C GLY A 127 6.75 -9.90 -18.21
N LYS A 128 6.37 -9.01 -17.28
CA LYS A 128 5.17 -9.12 -16.44
C LYS A 128 4.04 -8.27 -16.98
N VAL A 129 2.81 -8.71 -16.73
CA VAL A 129 1.62 -7.91 -17.03
C VAL A 129 1.60 -6.69 -16.12
N GLU A 130 1.49 -5.51 -16.73
CA GLU A 130 1.37 -4.27 -15.99
C GLU A 130 0.08 -4.23 -15.16
N PRO A 131 0.10 -3.66 -13.94
CA PRO A 131 -1.09 -3.50 -13.13
C PRO A 131 -2.20 -2.74 -13.86
N PHE A 132 -3.46 -3.08 -13.56
CA PHE A 132 -4.61 -2.28 -13.96
C PHE A 132 -4.78 -1.11 -12.97
N LYS A 133 -3.93 -0.10 -13.11
CA LYS A 133 -3.96 1.15 -12.35
C LYS A 133 -3.90 2.35 -13.29
N PRO A 134 -4.40 3.53 -12.87
CA PRO A 134 -4.45 4.71 -13.73
C PRO A 134 -3.08 5.10 -14.31
N ASP A 135 -1.99 4.91 -13.54
CA ASP A 135 -0.63 5.27 -13.97
C ASP A 135 -0.05 4.36 -15.06
N PHE A 136 -0.72 3.24 -15.37
CA PHE A 136 -0.37 2.32 -16.47
C PHE A 136 -1.35 2.42 -17.66
N ILE A 137 -2.22 3.43 -17.67
CA ILE A 137 -2.98 3.81 -18.87
C ILE A 137 -2.02 4.53 -19.81
N SER A 138 -2.11 4.23 -21.10
CA SER A 138 -1.23 4.83 -22.11
C SER A 138 -1.36 6.36 -22.12
N ARG A 139 -0.26 7.11 -22.32
CA ARG A 139 -0.25 8.59 -22.26
C ARG A 139 -1.29 9.26 -23.15
N GLU A 140 -1.58 8.68 -24.32
CA GLU A 140 -2.61 9.18 -25.24
C GLU A 140 -4.03 9.15 -24.66
N TYR A 141 -4.26 8.36 -23.60
CA TYR A 141 -5.56 8.16 -22.93
C TYR A 141 -5.55 8.74 -21.51
N GLU A 142 -4.64 9.68 -21.21
CA GLU A 142 -4.48 10.29 -19.89
C GLU A 142 -5.79 10.90 -19.35
N ALA A 143 -6.64 11.44 -20.22
CA ALA A 143 -7.95 11.96 -19.84
C ALA A 143 -8.84 10.91 -19.14
N TRP A 144 -8.75 9.63 -19.54
CA TRP A 144 -9.42 8.54 -18.84
C TRP A 144 -8.84 8.32 -17.45
N ALA A 145 -7.51 8.32 -17.31
CA ALA A 145 -6.85 8.16 -16.03
C ALA A 145 -7.24 9.27 -15.05
N ILE A 146 -7.28 10.53 -15.52
CA ILE A 146 -7.70 11.70 -14.73
C ILE A 146 -9.13 11.53 -14.26
N LYS A 147 -10.07 11.25 -15.16
CA LYS A 147 -11.49 11.11 -14.81
C LYS A 147 -11.77 9.90 -13.93
N ILE A 148 -11.02 8.79 -14.09
CA ILE A 148 -11.08 7.66 -13.15
C ILE A 148 -10.62 8.10 -11.76
N LYS A 149 -9.48 8.80 -11.65
CA LYS A 149 -8.98 9.30 -10.35
C LYS A 149 -10.02 10.21 -9.69
N GLU A 150 -10.61 11.14 -10.46
CA GLU A 150 -11.67 12.04 -10.00
C GLU A 150 -12.90 11.27 -9.50
N PHE A 151 -13.42 10.34 -10.30
CA PHE A 151 -14.56 9.50 -9.93
C PHE A 151 -14.29 8.70 -8.64
N MET A 152 -13.09 8.14 -8.50
CA MET A 152 -12.72 7.34 -7.34
C MET A 152 -12.64 8.12 -6.02
N THR A 153 -12.57 9.46 -6.05
CA THR A 153 -12.69 10.31 -4.84
C THR A 153 -14.07 10.23 -4.19
N ARG A 154 -15.11 9.92 -4.97
CA ARG A 154 -16.52 9.87 -4.55
C ARG A 154 -17.20 8.51 -4.74
N ALA A 155 -16.67 7.66 -5.62
CA ALA A 155 -17.20 6.33 -5.88
C ALA A 155 -17.01 5.38 -4.69
N ARG A 156 -17.92 4.42 -4.52
CA ARG A 156 -17.78 3.33 -3.52
C ARG A 156 -17.10 2.11 -4.14
N GLY A 157 -16.42 1.29 -3.34
CA GLY A 157 -15.84 0.02 -3.79
C GLY A 157 -14.33 0.01 -3.97
N GLY A 158 -13.64 1.13 -3.67
CA GLY A 158 -12.18 1.20 -3.51
C GLY A 158 -11.37 0.61 -4.68
N GLY A 159 -10.24 -0.01 -4.37
CA GLY A 159 -9.25 -0.46 -5.36
C GLY A 159 -9.73 -1.49 -6.39
N SER A 160 -10.75 -2.31 -6.08
CA SER A 160 -11.29 -3.27 -7.07
C SER A 160 -12.05 -2.56 -8.19
N LYS A 161 -12.79 -1.49 -7.87
CA LYS A 161 -13.50 -0.69 -8.88
C LYS A 161 -12.51 0.01 -9.81
N GLU A 162 -11.50 0.66 -9.24
CA GLU A 162 -10.40 1.26 -10.02
C GLU A 162 -9.75 0.24 -10.96
N THR A 163 -9.48 -0.98 -10.46
CA THR A 163 -8.93 -2.08 -11.28
C THR A 163 -9.84 -2.45 -12.44
N HIS A 164 -11.15 -2.53 -12.23
CA HIS A 164 -12.12 -2.82 -13.30
C HIS A 164 -12.17 -1.70 -14.35
N LEU A 165 -12.14 -0.44 -13.92
CA LEU A 165 -12.14 0.71 -14.84
C LEU A 165 -10.86 0.77 -15.67
N CYS A 166 -9.70 0.58 -15.05
CA CYS A 166 -8.43 0.54 -15.77
C CYS A 166 -8.36 -0.66 -16.72
N ARG A 167 -8.99 -1.79 -16.37
CA ARG A 167 -9.15 -2.93 -17.27
C ARG A 167 -10.03 -2.61 -18.47
N PHE A 168 -11.15 -1.94 -18.25
CA PHE A 168 -12.01 -1.46 -19.32
C PHE A 168 -11.25 -0.54 -20.28
N VAL A 169 -10.51 0.45 -19.75
CA VAL A 169 -9.73 1.36 -20.59
C VAL A 169 -8.65 0.59 -21.37
N ARG A 170 -7.78 -0.16 -20.69
CA ARG A 170 -6.63 -0.80 -21.34
C ARG A 170 -7.00 -1.93 -22.29
N LEU A 171 -8.06 -2.67 -22.01
CA LEU A 171 -8.41 -3.85 -22.83
C LEU A 171 -9.52 -3.62 -23.83
N TYR A 172 -10.33 -2.56 -23.68
CA TYR A 172 -11.38 -2.22 -24.64
C TYR A 172 -11.14 -0.87 -25.33
N ILE A 173 -10.92 0.21 -24.55
CA ILE A 173 -10.74 1.54 -25.14
C ILE A 173 -9.42 1.64 -25.91
N GLU A 174 -8.30 1.25 -25.32
CA GLU A 174 -6.98 1.36 -25.95
C GLU A 174 -6.83 0.42 -27.15
N THR A 175 -7.55 -0.70 -27.20
CA THR A 175 -7.40 -1.76 -28.20
C THR A 175 -8.39 -1.64 -29.35
N PHE A 176 -9.66 -1.31 -29.07
CA PHE A 176 -10.75 -1.35 -30.06
C PHE A 176 -11.36 0.03 -30.33
N ASP A 177 -11.87 0.71 -29.30
CA ASP A 177 -12.66 1.94 -29.49
C ASP A 177 -11.80 3.18 -29.84
N LYS A 178 -10.61 3.30 -29.23
CA LYS A 178 -9.62 4.35 -29.45
C LYS A 178 -10.01 5.78 -29.06
N SER A 179 -11.15 6.01 -28.40
CA SER A 179 -11.51 7.34 -27.88
C SER A 179 -10.50 7.84 -26.86
N LYS A 180 -9.90 9.01 -27.12
CA LYS A 180 -8.85 9.58 -26.27
C LYS A 180 -9.37 10.11 -24.94
N SER A 181 -10.67 10.36 -24.83
CA SER A 181 -11.31 10.79 -23.59
C SER A 181 -12.66 10.09 -23.35
N PRO A 182 -13.13 10.03 -22.09
CA PRO A 182 -14.48 9.56 -21.81
C PRO A 182 -15.58 10.41 -22.46
N HIS A 183 -15.36 11.73 -22.59
CA HIS A 183 -16.31 12.65 -23.20
C HIS A 183 -16.49 12.32 -24.68
N SER A 184 -15.38 12.22 -25.42
CA SER A 184 -15.38 11.84 -26.84
C SER A 184 -16.01 10.47 -27.08
N PHE A 185 -15.89 9.54 -26.12
CA PHE A 185 -16.54 8.24 -26.20
C PHE A 185 -18.07 8.38 -26.04
N LEU A 186 -18.54 9.13 -25.05
CA LEU A 186 -19.96 9.22 -24.69
C LEU A 186 -20.83 9.97 -25.70
N ILE A 187 -20.23 10.85 -26.51
CA ILE A 187 -20.92 11.62 -27.56
C ILE A 187 -20.85 10.95 -28.94
N GLN A 188 -20.32 9.73 -29.05
CA GLN A 188 -20.27 9.01 -30.33
C GLN A 188 -21.69 8.74 -30.86
N GLU A 189 -21.88 8.91 -32.17
CA GLU A 189 -23.15 8.57 -32.82
C GLU A 189 -23.44 7.06 -32.75
N LYS A 190 -22.40 6.23 -32.95
CA LYS A 190 -22.49 4.76 -33.02
C LYS A 190 -21.48 4.11 -32.09
N PHE A 191 -21.94 3.11 -31.35
CA PHE A 191 -21.14 2.34 -30.42
C PHE A 191 -21.01 0.89 -30.88
N ASP A 192 -19.78 0.41 -31.04
CA ASP A 192 -19.56 -1.03 -31.19
C ASP A 192 -19.31 -1.67 -29.82
N VAL A 193 -20.39 -2.24 -29.27
CA VAL A 193 -20.36 -2.92 -27.96
C VAL A 193 -19.85 -4.34 -28.04
N LYS A 194 -19.72 -4.92 -29.25
CA LYS A 194 -19.37 -6.33 -29.43
C LYS A 194 -17.97 -6.66 -28.89
N PRO A 195 -16.90 -5.88 -29.16
CA PRO A 195 -15.57 -6.19 -28.63
C PRO A 195 -15.54 -6.20 -27.09
N PHE A 196 -16.31 -5.32 -26.45
CA PHE A 196 -16.40 -5.33 -24.99
C PHE A 196 -17.12 -6.58 -24.46
N ARG A 197 -18.18 -7.04 -25.14
CA ARG A 197 -18.87 -8.30 -24.78
C ARG A 197 -17.95 -9.50 -24.95
N ASP A 198 -17.27 -9.60 -26.08
CA ASP A 198 -16.33 -10.69 -26.38
C ASP A 198 -15.20 -10.73 -25.34
N LEU A 199 -14.70 -9.55 -24.94
CA LEU A 199 -13.74 -9.43 -23.85
C LEU A 199 -14.28 -9.92 -22.51
N LEU A 200 -15.54 -9.60 -22.20
CA LEU A 200 -16.18 -10.06 -20.96
C LEU A 200 -16.32 -11.58 -20.94
N GLU A 201 -16.60 -12.21 -22.07
CA GLU A 201 -16.73 -13.68 -22.16
C GLU A 201 -15.43 -14.43 -21.89
N ASN A 202 -14.28 -13.80 -22.14
CA ASN A 202 -12.97 -14.37 -21.79
C ASN A 202 -12.71 -14.51 -20.29
N PHE A 203 -13.55 -13.92 -19.42
CA PHE A 203 -13.42 -14.11 -17.97
C PHE A 203 -14.19 -15.32 -17.48
N ASN A 204 -13.52 -16.24 -16.79
CA ASN A 204 -14.15 -17.44 -16.22
C ASN A 204 -15.12 -17.17 -15.06
N SER A 205 -15.23 -15.93 -14.56
CA SER A 205 -16.02 -15.58 -13.38
C SER A 205 -17.14 -14.61 -13.71
N ASP A 206 -18.39 -15.06 -13.63
CA ASP A 206 -19.56 -14.20 -13.86
C ASP A 206 -19.67 -13.07 -12.83
N VAL A 207 -19.22 -13.31 -11.59
CA VAL A 207 -19.14 -12.28 -10.55
C VAL A 207 -18.20 -11.14 -10.98
N LEU A 208 -17.06 -11.48 -11.56
CA LEU A 208 -16.11 -10.51 -12.09
C LEU A 208 -16.70 -9.77 -13.30
N LYS A 209 -17.30 -10.49 -14.27
CA LYS A 209 -17.96 -9.88 -15.45
C LYS A 209 -18.96 -8.80 -15.01
N ARG A 210 -19.87 -9.15 -14.11
CA ARG A 210 -20.88 -8.23 -13.57
C ARG A 210 -20.27 -7.05 -12.81
N SER A 211 -19.22 -7.31 -12.02
CA SER A 211 -18.55 -6.25 -11.26
C SER A 211 -17.83 -5.26 -12.17
N ILE A 212 -17.29 -5.72 -13.31
CA ILE A 212 -16.72 -4.85 -14.35
C ILE A 212 -17.82 -4.03 -15.00
N ILE A 213 -18.89 -4.67 -15.50
CA ILE A 213 -20.00 -3.97 -16.17
C ILE A 213 -20.61 -2.91 -15.24
N LYS A 214 -20.86 -3.27 -13.97
CA LYS A 214 -21.40 -2.33 -12.97
C LYS A 214 -20.46 -1.14 -12.73
N ALA A 215 -19.16 -1.39 -12.58
CA ALA A 215 -18.18 -0.33 -12.39
C ALA A 215 -18.13 0.63 -13.59
N VAL A 216 -18.11 0.07 -14.81
CA VAL A 216 -18.08 0.85 -16.06
C VAL A 216 -19.35 1.69 -16.20
N ASN A 217 -20.53 1.09 -16.01
CA ASN A 217 -21.78 1.84 -16.09
C ASN A 217 -21.84 3.00 -15.10
N GLU A 218 -21.53 2.74 -13.83
CA GLU A 218 -21.53 3.78 -12.79
C GLU A 218 -20.54 4.92 -13.10
N PHE A 219 -19.39 4.60 -13.71
CA PHE A 219 -18.41 5.60 -14.11
C PHE A 219 -18.84 6.43 -15.33
N LEU A 220 -19.43 5.79 -16.32
CA LEU A 220 -19.90 6.47 -17.53
C LEU A 220 -21.11 7.36 -17.23
N ASP A 221 -22.08 6.86 -16.46
CA ASP A 221 -23.24 7.64 -16.01
C ASP A 221 -22.79 8.84 -15.19
N TYR A 222 -21.77 8.66 -14.33
CA TYR A 222 -21.16 9.75 -13.59
C TYR A 222 -20.59 10.86 -14.49
N ILE A 223 -19.90 10.53 -15.59
CA ILE A 223 -19.38 11.54 -16.51
C ILE A 223 -20.53 12.27 -17.20
N ILE A 224 -21.58 11.54 -17.59
CA ILE A 224 -22.77 12.14 -18.19
C ILE A 224 -23.38 13.17 -17.23
N ASP A 225 -23.62 12.76 -15.98
CA ASP A 225 -24.32 13.57 -14.98
C ASP A 225 -23.51 14.74 -14.41
N ASN A 226 -22.17 14.75 -14.55
CA ASN A 226 -21.32 15.81 -14.01
C ASN A 226 -20.71 16.71 -15.07
N ASP A 227 -20.39 16.16 -16.23
CA ASP A 227 -19.63 16.86 -17.26
C ASP A 227 -20.44 17.11 -18.55
N LEU A 228 -21.53 16.35 -18.80
CA LEU A 228 -22.30 16.39 -20.05
C LEU A 228 -23.80 16.67 -19.82
N THR A 229 -24.15 17.27 -18.68
CA THR A 229 -25.48 17.79 -18.37
C THR A 229 -25.37 19.27 -18.06
N ILE A 230 -26.21 20.07 -18.70
CA ILE A 230 -26.37 21.50 -18.44
C ILE A 230 -27.69 21.67 -17.70
N GLU A 231 -27.64 22.32 -16.53
CA GLU A 231 -28.83 22.71 -15.76
C GLU A 231 -29.17 24.16 -16.13
N ASP A 232 -30.38 24.41 -16.61
CA ASP A 232 -30.88 25.74 -16.92
C ASP A 232 -31.19 26.50 -15.61
N GLU A 233 -30.52 27.64 -15.37
CA GLU A 233 -30.56 28.36 -14.10
C GLU A 233 -31.95 28.97 -13.78
N ASP A 234 -32.83 29.16 -14.77
CA ASP A 234 -34.15 29.78 -14.61
C ASP A 234 -35.27 28.73 -14.48
N THR A 235 -35.11 27.54 -15.05
CA THR A 235 -36.14 26.48 -15.11
C THR A 235 -35.80 25.21 -14.34
N GLY A 236 -34.52 24.96 -14.03
CA GLY A 236 -34.04 23.72 -13.45
C GLY A 236 -34.10 22.51 -14.41
N GLU A 237 -34.31 22.74 -15.71
CA GLU A 237 -34.30 21.67 -16.71
C GLU A 237 -32.87 21.17 -16.97
N ILE A 238 -32.69 19.85 -16.90
CA ILE A 238 -31.40 19.18 -17.16
C ILE A 238 -31.37 18.74 -18.63
N VAL A 239 -30.55 19.41 -19.45
CA VAL A 239 -30.35 19.08 -20.87
C VAL A 239 -29.00 18.37 -21.03
N ARG A 240 -29.01 17.20 -21.70
CA ARG A 240 -27.77 16.48 -22.04
C ARG A 240 -27.09 17.09 -23.25
N VAL A 241 -25.77 17.28 -23.16
CA VAL A 241 -24.94 17.78 -24.26
C VAL A 241 -24.81 16.69 -25.34
N ASP A 242 -24.99 17.08 -26.62
CA ASP A 242 -24.63 16.31 -27.82
C ASP A 242 -25.00 14.81 -27.82
N ASN A 243 -26.25 14.47 -27.45
CA ASN A 243 -26.75 13.09 -27.41
C ASN A 243 -25.94 12.12 -26.52
N ALA A 244 -25.23 12.62 -25.51
CA ALA A 244 -24.45 11.81 -24.60
C ALA A 244 -25.26 10.63 -24.02
N ARG A 245 -24.79 9.40 -24.25
CA ARG A 245 -25.46 8.18 -23.79
C ARG A 245 -24.49 7.11 -23.35
N ASN A 246 -24.89 6.36 -22.32
CA ASN A 246 -24.14 5.19 -21.88
C ASN A 246 -24.52 3.95 -22.72
N PRO A 247 -23.62 3.43 -23.58
CA PRO A 247 -23.91 2.31 -24.47
C PRO A 247 -24.03 0.96 -23.76
N PHE A 248 -23.64 0.88 -22.48
CA PHE A 248 -23.57 -0.35 -21.71
C PHE A 248 -24.66 -0.48 -20.65
N SER A 249 -25.55 0.51 -20.55
CA SER A 249 -26.68 0.56 -19.61
C SER A 249 -27.52 -0.73 -19.60
N LEU A 250 -27.72 -1.35 -20.77
CA LEU A 250 -28.52 -2.57 -20.93
C LEU A 250 -27.74 -3.89 -20.76
N LEU A 251 -26.42 -3.87 -20.64
CA LEU A 251 -25.61 -5.10 -20.58
C LEU A 251 -25.91 -5.95 -19.34
N LEU A 252 -26.24 -5.32 -18.20
CA LEU A 252 -26.63 -6.03 -16.98
C LEU A 252 -27.95 -6.79 -17.17
N ASN A 253 -28.90 -6.22 -17.93
CA ASN A 253 -30.21 -6.80 -18.14
C ASN A 253 -30.18 -7.97 -19.13
N GLN A 254 -29.31 -7.92 -20.15
CA GLN A 254 -29.18 -8.97 -21.15
C GLN A 254 -28.53 -10.26 -20.59
N GLN A 255 -27.70 -10.17 -19.55
CA GLN A 255 -27.13 -11.35 -18.87
C GLN A 255 -28.08 -12.00 -17.85
N ASN A 256 -29.19 -11.35 -17.49
CA ASN A 256 -30.14 -11.85 -16.48
C ASN A 256 -31.14 -12.88 -17.03
N LEU A 257 -31.21 -13.12 -18.35
CA LEU A 257 -32.10 -14.14 -18.93
C LEU A 257 -31.62 -15.59 -18.71
N SER A 258 -30.40 -15.81 -18.20
CA SER A 258 -29.85 -17.16 -18.02
C SER A 258 -29.15 -17.42 -16.67
N SER A 259 -29.25 -16.51 -15.70
CA SER A 259 -28.67 -16.76 -14.37
C SER A 259 -29.74 -16.82 -13.27
N SER A 260 -29.97 -18.04 -12.80
CA SER A 260 -30.40 -18.38 -11.45
C SER A 260 -30.24 -17.24 -10.43
N PHE A 261 -31.37 -16.91 -9.78
CA PHE A 261 -31.51 -16.07 -8.60
C PHE A 261 -30.24 -16.03 -7.73
N ILE A 262 -29.55 -14.89 -7.73
CA ILE A 262 -28.38 -14.67 -6.88
C ILE A 262 -28.86 -14.67 -5.43
N ARG A 263 -28.52 -15.72 -4.68
CA ARG A 263 -28.63 -15.69 -3.22
C ARG A 263 -27.63 -14.65 -2.71
N SER A 264 -28.10 -13.64 -1.97
CA SER A 264 -27.27 -12.64 -1.30
C SER A 264 -26.52 -13.22 -0.08
N GLU A 265 -26.82 -14.47 0.26
CA GLU A 265 -26.31 -15.19 1.41
C GLU A 265 -25.09 -16.03 1.04
N THR A 266 -24.18 -16.17 2.00
CA THR A 266 -23.02 -17.04 1.82
C THR A 266 -23.50 -18.50 1.76
N THR A 267 -22.99 -19.28 0.80
CA THR A 267 -23.24 -20.72 0.71
C THR A 267 -22.29 -21.54 1.59
N LYS A 268 -21.42 -20.86 2.34
CA LYS A 268 -20.51 -21.50 3.30
C LYS A 268 -21.29 -21.94 4.54
N PRO A 269 -21.00 -23.12 5.10
CA PRO A 269 -21.62 -23.55 6.35
C PRO A 269 -21.28 -22.55 7.46
N CYS A 270 -22.27 -22.24 8.31
CA CYS A 270 -22.04 -21.42 9.50
C CYS A 270 -21.06 -22.14 10.43
N LEU A 271 -20.07 -21.41 10.95
CA LEU A 271 -19.19 -21.94 11.98
C LEU A 271 -20.05 -22.26 13.22
N GLN A 272 -19.96 -23.50 13.70
CA GLN A 272 -20.71 -23.90 14.89
C GLN A 272 -20.23 -23.10 16.10
N TYR A 273 -21.17 -22.64 16.94
CA TYR A 273 -20.88 -21.77 18.07
C TYR A 273 -19.86 -22.36 19.06
N HIS A 274 -19.80 -23.68 19.19
CA HIS A 274 -18.84 -24.31 20.10
C HIS A 274 -17.37 -24.03 19.71
N PHE A 275 -17.05 -23.91 18.41
CA PHE A 275 -15.71 -23.53 17.96
C PHE A 275 -15.40 -22.08 18.32
N VAL A 276 -16.40 -21.19 18.17
CA VAL A 276 -16.29 -19.78 18.57
C VAL A 276 -16.05 -19.67 20.08
N LYS A 277 -16.79 -20.43 20.89
CA LYS A 277 -16.63 -20.44 22.35
C LYS A 277 -15.26 -20.99 22.77
N LYS A 278 -14.80 -22.09 22.15
CA LYS A 278 -13.44 -22.61 22.39
C LYS A 278 -12.37 -21.58 22.07
N ALA A 279 -12.48 -20.89 20.93
CA ALA A 279 -11.56 -19.82 20.57
C ALA A 279 -11.58 -18.68 21.60
N GLN A 280 -12.77 -18.26 22.08
CA GLN A 280 -12.88 -17.24 23.13
C GLN A 280 -12.15 -17.64 24.42
N GLU A 281 -12.43 -18.85 24.92
CA GLU A 281 -11.86 -19.39 26.16
C GLU A 281 -10.37 -19.67 26.04
N TRP A 282 -9.89 -20.00 24.84
CA TRP A 282 -8.47 -20.17 24.56
C TRP A 282 -7.75 -18.83 24.51
N ILE A 283 -8.21 -17.85 23.70
CA ILE A 283 -7.53 -16.54 23.58
C ILE A 283 -7.49 -15.81 24.93
N LEU A 284 -8.62 -15.74 25.64
CA LEU A 284 -8.72 -15.07 26.94
C LEU A 284 -9.39 -16.01 27.95
N PRO A 285 -8.61 -16.86 28.63
CA PRO A 285 -9.12 -17.76 29.64
C PRO A 285 -9.78 -17.00 30.80
N ASN A 286 -10.86 -17.54 31.37
CA ASN A 286 -11.63 -16.89 32.45
C ASN A 286 -10.80 -16.54 33.71
N LYS A 287 -9.63 -17.17 33.89
CA LYS A 287 -8.73 -16.91 35.02
C LYS A 287 -7.77 -15.74 34.76
N ALA A 288 -7.57 -15.35 33.50
CA ALA A 288 -6.66 -14.29 33.12
C ALA A 288 -7.22 -12.92 33.52
N LYS A 289 -6.38 -12.09 34.13
CA LYS A 289 -6.69 -10.73 34.59
C LYS A 289 -5.80 -9.70 33.90
N CYS A 290 -4.63 -10.08 33.43
CA CYS A 290 -3.68 -9.20 32.77
C CYS A 290 -3.07 -9.86 31.53
N PHE A 291 -2.34 -9.09 30.71
CA PHE A 291 -1.69 -9.66 29.53
C PHE A 291 -0.55 -10.63 29.88
N GLN A 292 0.06 -10.52 31.06
CA GLN A 292 1.06 -11.47 31.55
C GLN A 292 0.48 -12.88 31.75
N ASP A 293 -0.81 -13.02 32.09
CA ASP A 293 -1.46 -14.33 32.25
C ASP A 293 -1.64 -15.10 30.93
N LEU A 294 -1.37 -14.47 29.78
CA LEU A 294 -1.59 -15.02 28.45
C LEU A 294 -0.35 -15.72 27.87
N GLU A 295 0.39 -16.47 28.69
CA GLU A 295 1.65 -17.13 28.33
C GLU A 295 1.57 -17.96 27.04
N HIS A 296 0.44 -18.63 26.83
CA HIS A 296 0.18 -19.45 25.64
C HIS A 296 0.13 -18.65 24.33
N LEU A 297 -0.10 -17.33 24.38
CA LEU A 297 -0.03 -16.41 23.23
C LEU A 297 1.36 -15.81 23.03
N HIS A 298 2.22 -15.83 24.05
CA HIS A 298 3.56 -15.24 23.96
C HIS A 298 4.51 -16.04 23.06
N LYS A 299 4.13 -17.26 22.67
CA LYS A 299 4.86 -18.09 21.69
C LYS A 299 4.83 -17.57 20.25
N PHE A 300 3.94 -16.62 19.93
CA PHE A 300 3.78 -16.11 18.57
C PHE A 300 4.74 -14.94 18.30
N ASP A 301 5.85 -15.21 17.62
CA ASP A 301 6.91 -14.22 17.36
C ASP A 301 6.44 -12.96 16.63
N ALA A 302 5.39 -13.06 15.81
CA ALA A 302 4.83 -11.93 15.07
C ALA A 302 4.21 -10.83 15.97
N ASP A 303 3.93 -11.14 17.23
CA ASP A 303 3.36 -10.20 18.22
C ASP A 303 4.44 -9.45 19.02
N TRP A 304 5.71 -9.78 18.84
CA TRP A 304 6.82 -9.16 19.56
C TRP A 304 7.43 -8.00 18.79
N ILE A 305 7.56 -6.86 19.46
CA ILE A 305 8.02 -5.62 18.87
C ILE A 305 9.31 -5.19 19.56
N LYS A 306 10.35 -4.92 18.77
CA LYS A 306 11.60 -4.37 19.28
C LYS A 306 11.35 -2.95 19.80
N VAL A 307 11.75 -2.71 21.06
CA VAL A 307 11.61 -1.43 21.75
C VAL A 307 12.91 -1.06 22.45
N ASN A 308 12.99 0.19 22.92
CA ASN A 308 14.06 0.58 23.84
C ASN A 308 13.70 0.17 25.28
N PHE A 309 14.71 0.03 26.14
CA PHE A 309 14.52 -0.38 27.54
C PHE A 309 13.68 0.61 28.36
N ASP A 310 13.73 1.91 28.04
CA ASP A 310 12.96 2.96 28.72
C ASP A 310 11.45 2.90 28.42
N GLN A 311 11.04 2.13 27.41
CA GLN A 311 9.63 1.91 27.09
C GLN A 311 9.01 0.76 27.88
N LEU A 312 9.81 0.00 28.63
CA LEU A 312 9.34 -1.12 29.45
C LEU A 312 9.02 -0.65 30.87
N ASP A 313 7.89 -1.10 31.41
CA ASP A 313 7.54 -0.94 32.81
C ASP A 313 7.46 -2.31 33.49
N LEU A 314 8.49 -2.66 34.26
CA LEU A 314 8.62 -3.97 34.90
C LEU A 314 7.61 -4.18 36.04
N HIS A 315 6.91 -3.12 36.48
CA HIS A 315 5.90 -3.19 37.54
C HIS A 315 4.47 -3.29 36.98
N ASP A 316 4.31 -3.13 35.67
CA ASP A 316 3.02 -3.23 35.02
C ASP A 316 2.76 -4.67 34.54
N PRO A 317 1.77 -5.39 35.08
CA PRO A 317 1.43 -6.75 34.66
C PRO A 317 0.87 -6.82 33.21
N ASP A 318 0.56 -5.69 32.59
CA ASP A 318 0.22 -5.62 31.17
C ASP A 318 1.45 -5.36 30.27
N CYS A 319 2.61 -5.08 30.85
CA CYS A 319 3.88 -4.93 30.14
C CYS A 319 4.60 -6.29 30.01
N VAL A 320 4.16 -7.10 29.07
CA VAL A 320 4.83 -8.37 28.77
C VAL A 320 6.06 -8.11 27.89
N TYR A 321 7.25 -8.45 28.39
CA TYR A 321 8.50 -8.21 27.69
C TYR A 321 9.40 -9.45 27.65
N ARG A 322 10.36 -9.46 26.71
CA ARG A 322 11.47 -10.42 26.66
C ARG A 322 12.75 -9.72 26.24
N ILE A 323 13.89 -10.24 26.68
CA ILE A 323 15.22 -9.76 26.28
C ILE A 323 15.93 -10.87 25.54
N ILE A 324 16.37 -10.60 24.31
CA ILE A 324 17.11 -11.55 23.47
C ILE A 324 18.32 -10.79 22.93
N ASP A 325 19.53 -11.30 23.15
CA ASP A 325 20.78 -10.69 22.67
C ASP A 325 20.90 -9.19 23.01
N ASP A 326 20.69 -8.85 24.29
CA ASP A 326 20.66 -7.47 24.82
C ASP A 326 19.63 -6.53 24.15
N GLN A 327 18.67 -7.10 23.43
CA GLN A 327 17.58 -6.36 22.81
C GLN A 327 16.26 -6.58 23.55
N ALA A 328 15.63 -5.48 23.95
CA ALA A 328 14.30 -5.47 24.54
C ALA A 328 13.20 -5.64 23.48
N TYR A 329 12.22 -6.49 23.79
CA TYR A 329 11.00 -6.69 23.02
C TYR A 329 9.77 -6.56 23.92
N LEU A 330 8.75 -5.87 23.42
CA LEU A 330 7.43 -5.72 24.04
C LEU A 330 6.41 -6.56 23.26
N TRP A 331 5.57 -7.31 23.95
CA TRP A 331 4.48 -8.07 23.34
C TRP A 331 3.26 -7.18 23.09
N CYS A 332 2.72 -7.21 21.88
CA CYS A 332 1.60 -6.37 21.45
C CYS A 332 0.27 -7.14 21.49
N PRO A 333 -0.69 -6.79 22.37
CA PRO A 333 -1.96 -7.51 22.52
C PRO A 333 -2.99 -7.19 21.43
N THR A 334 -2.77 -6.15 20.62
CA THR A 334 -3.80 -5.52 19.78
C THR A 334 -4.51 -6.49 18.84
N ASP A 335 -3.77 -7.30 18.10
CA ASP A 335 -4.34 -8.23 17.11
C ASP A 335 -5.11 -9.38 17.78
N TRP A 336 -4.68 -9.82 18.97
CA TRP A 336 -5.36 -10.85 19.75
C TRP A 336 -6.68 -10.33 20.33
N ILE A 337 -6.70 -9.11 20.88
CA ILE A 337 -7.93 -8.49 21.38
C ILE A 337 -8.87 -8.14 20.23
N HIS A 338 -8.35 -7.77 19.06
CA HIS A 338 -9.16 -7.60 17.84
C HIS A 338 -9.83 -8.91 17.42
N THR A 339 -9.08 -10.01 17.45
CA THR A 339 -9.59 -11.36 17.15
C THR A 339 -10.63 -11.79 18.19
N TYR A 340 -10.39 -11.55 19.47
CA TYR A 340 -11.36 -11.83 20.53
C TYR A 340 -12.66 -11.04 20.33
N ALA A 341 -12.57 -9.73 20.05
CA ALA A 341 -13.73 -8.91 19.75
C ALA A 341 -14.54 -9.46 18.56
N LEU A 342 -13.87 -9.92 17.49
CA LEU A 342 -14.53 -10.56 16.34
C LEU A 342 -15.39 -11.76 16.74
N THR A 343 -14.94 -12.54 17.71
CA THR A 343 -15.69 -13.71 18.19
C THR A 343 -16.85 -13.36 19.12
N LYS A 344 -16.86 -12.16 19.71
CA LYS A 344 -17.83 -11.72 20.73
C LYS A 344 -18.99 -10.90 20.19
N VAL A 345 -18.80 -10.21 19.07
CA VAL A 345 -19.82 -9.32 18.50
C VAL A 345 -20.10 -9.61 17.03
N PRO A 346 -21.32 -9.39 16.53
CA PRO A 346 -21.69 -9.63 15.13
C PRO A 346 -21.18 -8.52 14.20
N LEU A 347 -19.94 -8.05 14.40
CA LEU A 347 -19.28 -7.04 13.58
C LEU A 347 -18.21 -7.68 12.69
N ARG A 348 -18.00 -7.13 11.50
CA ARG A 348 -16.89 -7.57 10.64
C ARG A 348 -15.57 -7.06 11.19
N GLY A 349 -14.48 -7.81 10.98
CA GLY A 349 -13.15 -7.43 11.44
C GLY A 349 -12.75 -5.99 11.10
N ARG A 350 -13.09 -5.51 9.90
CA ARG A 350 -12.84 -4.10 9.52
C ARG A 350 -13.67 -3.09 10.32
N GLN A 351 -14.93 -3.39 10.62
CA GLN A 351 -15.78 -2.51 11.43
C GLN A 351 -15.22 -2.40 12.85
N ILE A 352 -14.73 -3.51 13.41
CA ILE A 352 -14.09 -3.54 14.73
C ILE A 352 -12.79 -2.74 14.72
N ALA A 353 -11.93 -2.96 13.72
CA ALA A 353 -10.63 -2.27 13.60
C ALA A 353 -10.78 -0.74 13.64
N TYR A 354 -11.86 -0.24 13.07
CA TYR A 354 -12.13 1.20 12.96
C TYR A 354 -12.78 1.83 14.18
N ASN A 355 -13.11 1.04 15.20
CA ASN A 355 -13.74 1.59 16.40
C ASN A 355 -12.76 2.44 17.22
N ASP A 356 -13.33 3.47 17.82
CA ASP A 356 -12.60 4.45 18.62
C ASP A 356 -12.35 3.92 20.03
N SER A 357 -11.27 4.39 20.63
CA SER A 357 -10.82 4.10 21.99
C SER A 357 -11.52 4.92 23.06
N GLY A 358 -12.09 6.07 22.69
CA GLY A 358 -12.62 7.08 23.61
C GLY A 358 -11.57 8.02 24.18
N GLU A 359 -10.31 7.96 23.74
CA GLU A 359 -9.22 8.79 24.28
C GLU A 359 -9.46 10.30 24.16
N ALA A 360 -10.32 10.72 23.23
CA ALA A 360 -10.72 12.11 22.99
C ALA A 360 -12.20 12.40 23.34
N ASP A 361 -12.94 11.42 23.87
CA ASP A 361 -14.31 11.62 24.33
C ASP A 361 -14.31 12.38 25.67
N GLU A 362 -15.41 13.07 25.99
CA GLU A 362 -15.55 13.80 27.26
C GLU A 362 -15.57 12.86 28.49
N TYR A 363 -16.16 11.67 28.33
CA TYR A 363 -16.22 10.64 29.36
C TYR A 363 -15.66 9.33 28.82
N ILE A 364 -14.92 8.62 29.67
CA ILE A 364 -14.21 7.40 29.30
C ILE A 364 -14.52 6.27 30.28
N ALA A 365 -14.60 5.04 29.76
CA ALA A 365 -14.82 3.84 30.55
C ALA A 365 -13.55 3.47 31.30
N GLU A 366 -13.62 3.27 32.61
CA GLU A 366 -12.50 2.90 33.47
C GLU A 366 -12.83 1.64 34.26
N LEU A 367 -11.80 0.97 34.80
CA LEU A 367 -11.97 -0.17 35.69
C LEU A 367 -11.84 0.31 37.14
N ASP A 368 -12.79 -0.07 38.00
CA ASP A 368 -12.69 0.12 39.44
C ASP A 368 -11.81 -0.98 40.10
N LEU A 369 -11.69 -0.93 41.42
CA LEU A 369 -10.89 -1.90 42.20
C LEU A 369 -11.45 -3.33 42.14
N GLN A 370 -12.71 -3.49 41.73
CA GLN A 370 -13.40 -4.75 41.56
C GLN A 370 -13.47 -5.17 40.08
N ASN A 371 -12.73 -4.50 39.19
CA ASN A 371 -12.71 -4.72 37.74
C ASN A 371 -14.06 -4.47 37.04
N LYS A 372 -14.96 -3.69 37.65
CA LYS A 372 -16.20 -3.26 37.02
C LYS A 372 -15.99 -1.98 36.23
N ILE A 373 -16.78 -1.82 35.18
CA ILE A 373 -16.75 -0.65 34.32
C ILE A 373 -17.44 0.52 35.02
N ILE A 374 -16.71 1.62 35.15
CA ILE A 374 -17.20 2.90 35.66
C ILE A 374 -16.92 4.01 34.64
N TRP A 375 -17.70 5.09 34.70
CA TRP A 375 -17.53 6.22 33.79
C TRP A 375 -16.84 7.37 34.52
N LYS A 376 -15.70 7.82 34.01
CA LYS A 376 -14.98 8.98 34.54
C LYS A 376 -14.93 10.10 33.50
N LYS A 377 -14.86 11.33 33.98
CA LYS A 377 -14.51 12.47 33.13
C LYS A 377 -13.10 12.24 32.59
N ASN A 378 -12.91 12.47 31.31
CA ASN A 378 -11.62 12.27 30.66
C ASN A 378 -10.72 13.48 30.94
N ASP A 379 -9.57 13.24 31.57
CA ASP A 379 -8.59 14.28 31.90
C ASP A 379 -7.50 14.44 30.81
N SER A 380 -7.63 13.68 29.71
CA SER A 380 -6.78 13.82 28.53
C SER A 380 -6.86 15.24 27.95
N ILE A 381 -5.73 15.73 27.42
CA ILE A 381 -5.67 16.99 26.68
C ILE A 381 -6.57 16.99 25.42
N PHE A 382 -7.00 15.82 24.97
CA PHE A 382 -7.88 15.64 23.81
C PHE A 382 -9.36 15.55 24.17
N ALA A 383 -9.70 15.60 25.47
CA ALA A 383 -11.08 15.43 25.92
C ALA A 383 -12.03 16.43 25.25
N GLY A 384 -13.09 15.92 24.63
CA GLY A 384 -14.09 16.71 23.91
C GLY A 384 -13.81 16.96 22.43
N LEU A 385 -12.67 16.50 21.89
CA LEU A 385 -12.40 16.59 20.45
C LEU A 385 -13.23 15.61 19.62
N THR A 386 -13.73 14.53 20.23
CA THR A 386 -14.61 13.54 19.57
C THR A 386 -16.02 13.52 20.16
N LYS A 387 -16.99 13.07 19.36
CA LYS A 387 -18.43 13.15 19.67
C LYS A 387 -18.94 11.91 20.42
N GLN A 388 -18.27 11.53 21.51
CA GLN A 388 -18.63 10.36 22.32
C GLN A 388 -18.72 9.07 21.48
N GLN A 389 -17.65 8.77 20.75
CA GLN A 389 -17.62 7.71 19.73
C GLN A 389 -16.82 6.47 20.14
N SER A 390 -16.38 6.38 21.40
CA SER A 390 -15.75 5.22 22.02
C SER A 390 -16.50 3.92 21.72
N PHE A 391 -15.76 2.85 21.40
CA PHE A 391 -16.34 1.53 21.17
C PHE A 391 -17.16 1.07 22.38
N ILE A 392 -16.67 1.33 23.59
CA ILE A 392 -17.42 1.13 24.83
C ILE A 392 -18.25 2.39 25.07
N LYS A 393 -19.57 2.29 24.97
CA LYS A 393 -20.47 3.43 24.99
C LYS A 393 -21.29 3.49 26.28
N LYS A 394 -21.34 4.68 26.90
CA LYS A 394 -22.23 4.96 28.02
C LYS A 394 -23.65 5.12 27.50
N MET A 395 -24.56 4.28 27.98
CA MET A 395 -25.99 4.41 27.69
C MET A 395 -26.67 5.37 28.68
N PRO A 396 -27.84 5.96 28.34
CA PRO A 396 -28.55 6.90 29.21
C PRO A 396 -28.93 6.34 30.58
N ASP A 397 -29.15 5.03 30.67
CA ASP A 397 -29.46 4.28 31.89
C ASP A 397 -28.20 3.78 32.63
N ASN A 398 -27.02 4.29 32.26
CA ASN A 398 -25.71 3.87 32.74
C ASN A 398 -25.30 2.43 32.37
N GLN A 399 -26.07 1.71 31.55
CA GLN A 399 -25.64 0.41 31.03
C GLN A 399 -24.50 0.57 30.01
N ILE A 400 -23.82 -0.55 29.73
CA ILE A 400 -22.73 -0.62 28.75
C ILE A 400 -23.30 -0.97 27.38
N GLY A 401 -23.12 -0.06 26.43
CA GLY A 401 -23.42 -0.28 25.02
C GLY A 401 -22.14 -0.38 24.19
N MET A 402 -22.31 -0.62 22.89
CA MET A 402 -21.23 -0.49 21.92
C MET A 402 -21.56 0.53 20.84
N PHE A 403 -20.60 1.40 20.51
CA PHE A 403 -20.72 2.28 19.35
C PHE A 403 -19.82 1.78 18.23
N THR A 404 -20.39 1.60 17.04
CA THR A 404 -19.62 1.24 15.85
C THR A 404 -19.41 2.48 15.00
N THR A 405 -18.16 2.87 14.74
CA THR A 405 -17.83 4.09 13.96
C THR A 405 -18.18 3.97 12.48
N THR A 406 -18.51 2.76 12.01
CA THR A 406 -18.83 2.47 10.62
C THR A 406 -20.15 1.74 10.45
N ASN A 407 -20.98 2.23 9.52
CA ASN A 407 -22.22 1.58 9.12
C ASN A 407 -22.16 1.19 7.64
N LYS A 408 -22.43 -0.09 7.34
CA LYS A 408 -22.42 -0.63 5.96
C LYS A 408 -23.60 -0.13 5.12
N THR A 409 -24.73 0.20 5.74
CA THR A 409 -25.99 0.52 5.05
C THR A 409 -26.29 2.02 4.96
N ASN A 410 -25.65 2.85 5.78
CA ASN A 410 -25.86 4.30 5.75
C ASN A 410 -25.01 4.97 4.67
N LYS A 411 -25.64 5.78 3.81
CA LYS A 411 -24.94 6.51 2.73
C LYS A 411 -23.97 7.58 3.25
N ASN A 412 -24.20 8.11 4.43
CA ASN A 412 -23.44 9.22 5.03
C ASN A 412 -22.33 8.72 5.97
N GLY A 413 -22.16 7.39 6.11
CA GLY A 413 -21.09 6.79 6.89
C GLY A 413 -21.18 7.03 8.40
N GLN A 414 -22.31 7.54 8.91
CA GLN A 414 -22.52 7.72 10.36
C GLN A 414 -22.41 6.38 11.09
N GLY A 415 -21.81 6.43 12.29
CA GLY A 415 -21.78 5.30 13.20
C GLY A 415 -23.17 4.98 13.76
N TYR A 416 -23.25 3.90 14.54
CA TYR A 416 -24.50 3.52 15.20
C TYR A 416 -24.22 2.89 16.56
N THR A 417 -25.17 3.02 17.47
CA THR A 417 -25.12 2.44 18.81
C THR A 417 -25.89 1.13 18.85
N ILE A 418 -25.31 0.13 19.51
CA ILE A 418 -25.99 -1.09 19.93
C ILE A 418 -26.10 -1.02 21.47
N PRO A 419 -27.30 -1.14 22.04
CA PRO A 419 -27.55 -0.90 23.46
C PRO A 419 -27.15 -2.10 24.35
N TRP A 420 -26.04 -2.76 24.03
CA TRP A 420 -25.52 -3.90 24.79
C TRP A 420 -24.04 -4.13 24.47
N MET A 421 -23.24 -4.54 25.46
CA MET A 421 -21.90 -5.11 25.30
C MET A 421 -21.64 -6.14 26.42
N SER A 422 -20.92 -7.22 26.11
CA SER A 422 -20.45 -8.18 27.12
C SER A 422 -19.43 -7.55 28.07
N GLU A 423 -19.58 -7.78 29.38
CA GLU A 423 -18.67 -7.23 30.40
C GLU A 423 -17.22 -7.70 30.21
N ASP A 424 -16.98 -8.98 29.91
CA ASP A 424 -15.64 -9.49 29.64
C ASP A 424 -15.00 -8.80 28.42
N LEU A 425 -15.79 -8.52 27.38
CA LEU A 425 -15.28 -7.77 26.23
C LEU A 425 -14.95 -6.33 26.63
N ALA A 426 -15.83 -5.66 27.36
CA ALA A 426 -15.57 -4.30 27.84
C ALA A 426 -14.30 -4.23 28.70
N TYR A 427 -14.10 -5.20 29.60
CA TYR A 427 -12.91 -5.32 30.43
C TYR A 427 -11.62 -5.32 29.59
N TRP A 428 -11.52 -6.25 28.63
CA TRP A 428 -10.33 -6.38 27.80
C TRP A 428 -10.13 -5.22 26.82
N LEU A 429 -11.21 -4.57 26.36
CA LEU A 429 -11.11 -3.35 25.56
C LEU A 429 -10.57 -2.17 26.38
N VAL A 430 -10.95 -2.03 27.65
CA VAL A 430 -10.34 -1.03 28.56
C VAL A 430 -8.86 -1.34 28.79
N LYS A 431 -8.50 -2.60 29.03
CA LYS A 431 -7.10 -3.03 29.19
C LYS A 431 -6.27 -2.71 27.94
N LEU A 432 -6.80 -3.03 26.75
CA LEU A 432 -6.16 -2.67 25.48
C LEU A 432 -6.00 -1.16 25.33
N ARG A 433 -7.04 -0.37 25.65
CA ARG A 433 -6.93 1.09 25.58
C ARG A 433 -5.83 1.62 26.48
N LYS A 434 -5.77 1.19 27.75
CA LYS A 434 -4.73 1.62 28.70
C LYS A 434 -3.33 1.26 28.21
N TRP A 435 -3.18 0.05 27.68
CA TRP A 435 -1.93 -0.39 27.07
C TRP A 435 -1.55 0.49 25.87
N GLN A 436 -2.50 0.80 25.00
CA GLN A 436 -2.31 1.71 23.87
C GLN A 436 -1.94 3.13 24.33
N GLN A 437 -2.60 3.68 25.36
CA GLN A 437 -2.28 5.00 25.91
C GLN A 437 -0.86 5.07 26.49
N LYS A 438 -0.36 3.99 27.10
CA LYS A 438 0.94 3.95 27.77
C LYS A 438 2.09 3.60 26.84
N TYR A 439 1.93 2.55 26.04
CA TYR A 439 3.02 1.98 25.22
C TYR A 439 2.96 2.38 23.75
N ASN A 440 1.82 2.88 23.27
CA ASN A 440 1.64 3.34 21.88
C ASN A 440 0.82 4.66 21.83
N PRO A 441 1.26 5.70 22.56
CA PRO A 441 0.50 6.94 22.73
C PRO A 441 0.30 7.66 21.39
N ILE A 442 -0.83 8.35 21.26
CA ILE A 442 -1.07 9.25 20.14
C ILE A 442 -0.64 10.68 20.50
N SER A 443 -0.04 11.38 19.55
CA SER A 443 0.26 12.81 19.69
C SER A 443 -0.98 13.70 19.44
N TYR A 444 -1.95 13.19 18.68
CA TYR A 444 -3.21 13.85 18.36
C TYR A 444 -4.23 12.82 17.81
N PRO A 445 -5.55 13.02 17.99
CA PRO A 445 -6.58 12.20 17.34
C PRO A 445 -6.41 12.16 15.81
N SER A 446 -6.39 10.97 15.22
CA SER A 446 -6.10 10.81 13.79
C SER A 446 -7.26 11.33 12.93
N THR A 447 -6.95 12.01 11.82
CA THR A 447 -7.97 12.32 10.82
C THR A 447 -8.17 11.15 9.88
N TRP A 448 -9.43 10.84 9.57
CA TRP A 448 -9.78 9.81 8.61
C TRP A 448 -9.23 10.08 7.20
N LEU A 449 -8.94 11.34 6.86
CA LEU A 449 -8.35 11.71 5.56
C LEU A 449 -6.94 11.16 5.38
N ASP A 450 -6.16 11.06 6.46
CA ASP A 450 -4.77 10.61 6.42
C ASP A 450 -4.67 9.07 6.34
N CYS A 451 -5.75 8.36 6.69
CA CYS A 451 -5.80 6.90 6.64
C CYS A 451 -5.56 6.38 5.21
N GLN A 452 -4.62 5.44 5.09
CA GLN A 452 -4.23 4.79 3.84
C GLN A 452 -4.82 3.39 3.73
N ARG A 453 -5.06 2.70 4.87
CA ARG A 453 -5.51 1.30 4.92
C ARG A 453 -7.03 1.20 5.02
N THR A 454 -7.71 1.95 4.17
CA THR A 454 -9.17 1.99 4.14
C THR A 454 -9.76 1.87 2.73
N ASN A 455 -10.97 1.32 2.67
CA ASN A 455 -11.75 1.22 1.44
C ASN A 455 -12.74 2.37 1.28
N LEU A 456 -12.68 3.35 2.20
CA LEU A 456 -13.49 4.56 2.15
C LEU A 456 -12.90 5.55 1.15
N ASN A 457 -13.77 6.18 0.38
CA ASN A 457 -13.35 7.25 -0.51
C ASN A 457 -13.09 8.56 0.26
N GLU A 458 -12.62 9.58 -0.44
CA GLU A 458 -12.24 10.84 0.19
C GLU A 458 -13.40 11.56 0.86
N LEU A 459 -14.57 11.63 0.21
CA LEU A 459 -15.77 12.22 0.80
C LEU A 459 -16.21 11.50 2.08
N GLN A 460 -16.15 10.16 2.07
CA GLN A 460 -16.47 9.35 3.24
C GLN A 460 -15.46 9.56 4.37
N ARG A 461 -14.17 9.69 4.05
CA ARG A 461 -13.13 9.98 5.04
C ARG A 461 -13.31 11.37 5.65
N LYS A 462 -13.57 12.38 4.82
CA LYS A 462 -13.85 13.76 5.27
C LYS A 462 -15.07 13.82 6.20
N ALA A 463 -16.16 13.13 5.85
CA ALA A 463 -17.37 13.10 6.66
C ALA A 463 -17.20 12.43 8.04
N LYS A 464 -16.18 11.58 8.21
CA LYS A 464 -15.91 10.91 9.48
C LYS A 464 -15.13 11.75 10.49
N GLY A 465 -14.32 12.71 10.03
CA GLY A 465 -13.57 13.61 10.91
C GLY A 465 -12.42 12.92 11.66
N LEU A 466 -12.37 13.13 12.98
CA LEU A 466 -11.30 12.63 13.87
C LEU A 466 -11.66 11.27 14.47
N ASN A 467 -10.65 10.47 14.78
CA ASN A 467 -10.79 9.16 15.41
C ASN A 467 -9.52 8.77 16.21
N CYS A 468 -9.70 8.23 17.41
CA CYS A 468 -8.63 7.63 18.20
C CYS A 468 -8.74 6.11 18.06
N PHE A 469 -8.13 5.50 17.05
CA PHE A 469 -8.29 4.07 16.77
C PHE A 469 -7.84 3.19 17.96
N LEU A 470 -8.77 2.38 18.50
CA LEU A 470 -8.48 1.45 19.59
C LEU A 470 -7.54 0.31 19.16
N PHE A 471 -7.72 -0.14 17.92
CA PHE A 471 -6.93 -1.23 17.33
C PHE A 471 -5.81 -0.71 16.41
N ARG A 472 -5.27 0.48 16.70
CA ARG A 472 -4.14 1.04 15.95
C ARG A 472 -2.92 0.14 16.07
N ARG A 473 -2.16 0.04 14.98
CA ARG A 473 -0.91 -0.72 14.98
C ARG A 473 0.14 0.02 15.82
N PHE A 474 1.05 -0.72 16.42
CA PHE A 474 2.16 -0.13 17.18
C PHE A 474 3.03 0.77 16.30
N ASN A 475 3.43 1.93 16.82
CA ASN A 475 4.13 3.01 16.09
C ASN A 475 3.39 3.48 14.82
N ASP A 476 2.06 3.34 14.81
CA ASP A 476 1.20 3.78 13.73
C ASP A 476 -0.10 4.38 14.31
N PHE A 477 -0.75 5.25 13.55
CA PHE A 477 -1.97 5.90 13.97
C PHE A 477 -3.22 5.16 13.50
N GLU A 478 -3.13 4.39 12.41
CA GLU A 478 -4.23 3.61 11.86
C GLU A 478 -4.09 2.10 12.13
N PRO A 479 -5.18 1.33 12.06
CA PRO A 479 -5.14 -0.12 12.22
C PRO A 479 -4.37 -0.82 11.09
N ALA A 480 -3.87 -2.02 11.37
CA ALA A 480 -3.33 -2.91 10.33
C ALA A 480 -4.44 -3.36 9.36
N THR A 481 -4.04 -3.78 8.15
CA THR A 481 -4.96 -4.47 7.25
C THR A 481 -5.51 -5.70 7.93
N VAL A 482 -6.84 -5.81 8.01
CA VAL A 482 -7.57 -6.88 8.74
C VAL A 482 -7.07 -8.28 8.40
N GLY A 483 -6.69 -8.55 7.15
CA GLY A 483 -6.10 -9.82 6.76
C GLY A 483 -4.79 -10.14 7.48
N ASN A 484 -3.91 -9.15 7.65
CA ASN A 484 -2.64 -9.32 8.34
C ASN A 484 -2.84 -9.46 9.85
N ALA A 485 -3.79 -8.70 10.42
CA ALA A 485 -4.08 -8.77 11.85
C ALA A 485 -4.72 -10.12 12.24
N LEU A 486 -5.79 -10.50 11.54
CA LEU A 486 -6.68 -11.59 11.99
C LEU A 486 -6.31 -12.96 11.44
N THR A 487 -5.81 -13.08 10.20
CA THR A 487 -5.63 -14.40 9.56
C THR A 487 -4.69 -15.32 10.35
N PRO A 488 -3.51 -14.86 10.82
CA PRO A 488 -2.62 -15.72 11.61
C PRO A 488 -3.24 -16.16 12.95
N ARG A 489 -4.03 -15.29 13.58
CA ARG A 489 -4.62 -15.52 14.91
C ARG A 489 -5.80 -16.49 14.81
N LEU A 490 -6.63 -16.34 13.78
CA LEU A 490 -7.71 -17.28 13.48
C LEU A 490 -7.17 -18.66 13.11
N ALA A 491 -6.08 -18.74 12.33
CA ALA A 491 -5.44 -20.02 12.04
C ALA A 491 -4.87 -20.69 13.30
N ALA A 492 -4.32 -19.91 14.24
CA ALA A 492 -3.84 -20.42 15.52
C ALA A 492 -4.98 -20.93 16.41
N THR A 493 -6.14 -20.27 16.41
CA THR A 493 -7.32 -20.72 17.17
C THR A 493 -7.95 -21.98 16.59
N ASP A 494 -7.86 -22.20 15.27
CA ASP A 494 -8.40 -23.39 14.63
C ASP A 494 -7.56 -24.66 14.92
N MET A 495 -6.29 -24.50 15.30
CA MET A 495 -5.35 -25.59 15.60
C MET A 495 -5.39 -26.06 17.07
N CYS A 496 -6.17 -25.39 17.93
CA CYS A 496 -6.29 -25.67 19.37
C CYS A 496 -7.73 -26.03 19.72
#